data_AF-A0A5B9FER9-F1
#
_entry.id   AF-A0A5B9FER9-F1
#
_cell.length_a   1.000
_cell.length_b   1.000
_cell.length_c   1.000
_cell.angle_alpha   90.00
_cell.angle_beta   90.00
_cell.angle_gamma   90.00
#
_symmetry.space_group_name_H-M   'P 1'
#
loop_
_entity.id
_entity.type
_entity.pdbx_description
1 polymer ?
#
loop_
_entity_poly.entity_id
_entity_poly.type
_entity_poly.pdbx_seq_one_letter_code
_entity_poly.pdbx_strand_id
1 'polypeptide(L)'
;MSDRLVRLLCATMVGLPLMGLSPAHAVKPFFPRNPPETVEPAKAAKRKTMGPASHLPLALQESRKRLLAGKKVSYGELQALADAKDGIGAFKLAERIQKQGDPKLATDALHYFSIAAYQDRGYAVRHMMDILGNDSLDLSPSHLTSAEAALRLQARKGNDKAVEGLIRLYSEGRVFGDKRHELEALLASGVGRKNGDTAFKLAVLLLSDRNRSPEQTEQATRFLAIAEENGSIGMKAAASNLLAQLQTKSSETTAEVQQ
;
A
#
# COMPACT_ATOMS: atom_id res chain seq x y z
N MET A 1 30.65 -23.48 -29.17
CA MET A 1 31.40 -23.90 -30.37
C MET A 1 30.59 -23.51 -31.61
N SER A 2 31.30 -23.11 -32.66
CA SER A 2 30.88 -22.74 -34.03
C SER A 2 30.22 -21.38 -34.29
N ASP A 3 31.09 -20.43 -34.62
CA ASP A 3 30.91 -19.35 -35.60
C ASP A 3 30.30 -19.81 -36.93
N ARG A 4 29.63 -18.87 -37.64
CA ARG A 4 29.75 -18.53 -39.08
C ARG A 4 28.49 -17.78 -39.57
N LEU A 5 28.57 -16.54 -40.07
CA LEU A 5 28.65 -16.07 -41.48
C LEU A 5 27.77 -14.78 -41.49
N VAL A 6 27.91 -13.69 -42.27
CA VAL A 6 28.77 -13.25 -43.37
C VAL A 6 28.55 -11.74 -43.54
N ARG A 7 29.60 -11.02 -43.94
CA ARG A 7 29.57 -9.62 -44.43
C ARG A 7 29.18 -9.57 -45.90
N LEU A 8 28.46 -8.55 -46.36
CA LEU A 8 28.70 -7.99 -47.70
C LEU A 8 28.35 -6.50 -47.77
N LEU A 9 29.33 -5.72 -48.24
CA LEU A 9 29.24 -4.32 -48.69
C LEU A 9 28.50 -4.22 -50.03
N CYS A 10 27.92 -3.05 -50.33
CA CYS A 10 28.17 -2.36 -51.62
C CYS A 10 27.77 -0.87 -51.55
N ALA A 11 28.60 -0.05 -52.18
CA ALA A 11 28.62 1.41 -52.15
C ALA A 11 28.26 2.01 -53.54
N THR A 12 28.36 3.34 -53.65
CA THR A 12 28.48 4.21 -54.87
C THR A 12 27.16 4.67 -55.51
N MET A 13 27.00 5.86 -56.13
CA MET A 13 27.70 7.17 -56.23
C MET A 13 26.77 8.09 -57.08
N VAL A 14 26.57 9.37 -56.73
CA VAL A 14 26.95 10.62 -57.46
C VAL A 14 26.22 10.95 -58.78
N GLY A 15 25.75 12.23 -58.91
CA GLY A 15 25.62 12.93 -60.20
C GLY A 15 24.56 14.05 -60.31
N LEU A 16 24.98 15.32 -60.24
CA LEU A 16 24.27 16.61 -60.55
C LEU A 16 24.03 16.82 -62.08
N PRO A 17 23.68 18.04 -62.62
CA PRO A 17 22.51 18.93 -62.45
C PRO A 17 21.95 19.43 -63.83
N LEU A 18 20.98 20.35 -63.88
CA LEU A 18 20.86 21.32 -64.99
C LEU A 18 20.00 22.56 -64.63
N MET A 19 20.54 23.74 -64.98
CA MET A 19 19.91 25.06 -64.96
C MET A 19 19.21 25.39 -66.30
N GLY A 20 18.22 26.28 -66.26
CA GLY A 20 17.65 26.95 -67.45
C GLY A 20 16.72 28.13 -67.06
N LEU A 21 16.86 29.28 -67.73
CA LEU A 21 16.42 30.65 -67.40
C LEU A 21 14.99 31.06 -67.85
N SER A 22 14.34 31.94 -67.04
CA SER A 22 13.52 33.18 -67.29
C SER A 22 12.59 33.38 -68.52
N PRO A 23 11.74 34.45 -68.59
CA PRO A 23 11.01 35.24 -67.57
C PRO A 23 9.51 35.51 -67.93
N ALA A 24 8.68 35.99 -67.00
CA ALA A 24 7.43 36.69 -67.36
C ALA A 24 6.93 37.67 -66.28
N HIS A 25 7.01 38.96 -66.64
CA HIS A 25 6.07 40.07 -66.42
C HIS A 25 5.43 40.31 -65.04
N ALA A 26 5.73 41.50 -64.54
CA ALA A 26 5.12 42.17 -63.41
C ALA A 26 3.63 42.52 -63.65
N VAL A 27 2.79 42.21 -62.67
CA VAL A 27 1.61 43.02 -62.29
C VAL A 27 1.52 42.97 -60.77
N LYS A 28 1.68 44.11 -60.09
CA LYS A 28 1.39 44.27 -58.66
C LYS A 28 -0.13 44.45 -58.50
N PRO A 29 -0.87 43.58 -57.79
CA PRO A 29 -2.19 43.92 -57.33
C PRO A 29 -2.06 44.87 -56.14
N PHE A 30 -2.65 46.05 -56.32
CA PHE A 30 -2.79 47.10 -55.33
C PHE A 30 -3.84 46.68 -54.29
N PHE A 31 -3.42 45.93 -53.27
CA PHE A 31 -4.23 45.69 -52.06
C PHE A 31 -3.33 45.71 -50.82
N PRO A 32 -3.50 46.66 -49.89
CA PRO A 32 -2.90 46.55 -48.57
C PRO A 32 -3.67 45.48 -47.79
N ARG A 33 -3.18 44.25 -47.79
CA ARG A 33 -3.51 43.28 -46.73
C ARG A 33 -2.35 43.29 -45.76
N ASN A 34 -2.43 44.12 -44.72
CA ASN A 34 -1.69 43.82 -43.50
C ASN A 34 -2.16 42.43 -43.05
N PRO A 35 -1.30 41.39 -43.02
CA PRO A 35 -1.67 40.17 -42.32
C PRO A 35 -1.83 40.53 -40.83
N PRO A 36 -2.88 40.05 -40.14
CA PRO A 36 -2.92 40.18 -38.70
C PRO A 36 -1.67 39.49 -38.14
N GLU A 37 -0.98 40.15 -37.22
CA GLU A 37 0.09 39.54 -36.44
C GLU A 37 -0.40 38.18 -35.96
N THR A 38 0.27 37.11 -36.43
CA THR A 38 0.14 35.79 -35.85
C THR A 38 0.64 35.91 -34.42
N VAL A 39 -0.29 36.16 -33.49
CA VAL A 39 -0.06 36.00 -32.06
C VAL A 39 0.25 34.52 -31.89
N GLU A 40 1.54 34.18 -31.78
CA GLU A 40 1.96 32.84 -31.37
C GLU A 40 1.18 32.49 -30.09
N PRO A 41 0.48 31.35 -30.03
CA PRO A 41 -0.18 30.96 -28.80
C PRO A 41 0.91 30.81 -27.74
N ALA A 42 0.89 31.70 -26.75
CA ALA A 42 1.80 31.67 -25.62
C ALA A 42 1.84 30.24 -25.08
N LYS A 43 3.02 29.59 -25.18
CA LYS A 43 3.27 28.26 -24.63
C LYS A 43 2.67 28.21 -23.23
N ALA A 44 1.67 27.35 -23.04
CA ALA A 44 1.03 27.14 -21.76
C ALA A 44 2.12 26.91 -20.71
N ALA A 45 2.29 27.87 -19.80
CA ALA A 45 3.26 27.77 -18.73
C ALA A 45 2.93 26.49 -17.95
N LYS A 46 3.85 25.51 -17.98
CA LYS A 46 3.72 24.27 -17.22
C LYS A 46 3.47 24.66 -15.77
N ARG A 47 2.25 24.39 -15.25
CA ARG A 47 1.94 24.55 -13.83
C ARG A 47 3.02 23.79 -13.07
N LYS A 48 3.86 24.51 -12.30
CA LYS A 48 4.87 23.89 -11.45
C LYS A 48 4.11 22.96 -10.52
N THR A 49 4.26 21.65 -10.71
CA THR A 49 3.73 20.66 -9.78
C THR A 49 4.36 20.97 -8.43
N MET A 50 3.57 21.49 -7.50
CA MET A 50 4.04 21.82 -6.16
C MET A 50 4.60 20.54 -5.54
N GLY A 51 5.77 20.64 -4.91
CA GLY A 51 6.44 19.49 -4.31
C GLY A 51 5.61 18.91 -3.15
N PRO A 52 5.88 17.66 -2.72
CA PRO A 52 5.13 17.00 -1.66
C PRO A 52 5.08 17.77 -0.33
N ALA A 53 6.07 18.63 -0.08
CA ALA A 53 6.19 19.45 1.13
C ALA A 53 5.70 20.90 0.97
N SER A 54 5.17 21.28 -0.20
CA SER A 54 4.79 22.67 -0.47
C SER A 54 3.56 23.13 0.34
N HIS A 55 2.85 22.22 1.00
CA HIS A 55 1.77 22.51 1.94
C HIS A 55 2.29 22.96 3.32
N LEU A 56 3.57 22.75 3.62
CA LEU A 56 4.17 23.12 4.91
C LEU A 56 4.47 24.62 4.98
N PRO A 57 4.43 25.24 6.17
CA PRO A 57 5.00 26.57 6.41
C PRO A 57 6.46 26.68 5.95
N LEU A 58 6.91 27.86 5.50
CA LEU A 58 8.25 28.07 4.94
C LEU A 58 9.38 27.57 5.86
N ALA A 59 9.30 27.86 7.16
CA ALA A 59 10.28 27.38 8.14
C ALA A 59 10.35 25.84 8.20
N LEU A 60 9.19 25.16 8.09
CA LEU A 60 9.14 23.70 8.06
C LEU A 60 9.62 23.15 6.72
N GLN A 61 9.42 23.84 5.60
CA GLN A 61 10.02 23.47 4.31
C GLN A 61 11.55 23.50 4.37
N GLU A 62 12.14 24.45 5.09
CA GLU A 62 13.59 24.52 5.28
C GLU A 62 14.10 23.38 6.17
N SER A 63 13.42 23.09 7.28
CA SER A 63 13.70 21.93 8.14
C SER A 63 13.60 20.61 7.36
N ARG A 64 12.55 20.47 6.54
CA ARG A 64 12.32 19.36 5.62
C ARG A 64 13.45 19.21 4.59
N LYS A 65 13.92 20.31 4.02
CA LYS A 65 15.05 20.32 3.08
C LYS A 65 16.35 19.91 3.76
N ARG A 66 16.62 20.42 4.96
CA ARG A 66 17.78 20.01 5.78
C ARG A 66 17.73 18.52 6.11
N LEU A 67 16.56 18.01 6.50
CA LEU A 67 16.36 16.60 6.79
C LEU A 67 16.70 15.70 5.59
N LEU A 68 16.23 16.07 4.39
CA LEU A 68 16.52 15.32 3.16
C LEU A 68 17.98 15.42 2.73
N ALA A 69 18.65 16.54 3.04
CA ALA A 69 20.08 16.71 2.80
C ALA A 69 20.97 16.01 3.86
N GLY A 70 20.40 15.23 4.78
CA GLY A 70 21.13 14.55 5.85
C GLY A 70 21.72 15.50 6.90
N LYS A 71 21.33 16.78 6.89
CA LYS A 71 21.79 17.77 7.87
C LYS A 71 21.10 17.53 9.21
N LYS A 72 21.73 18.01 10.30
CA LYS A 72 21.13 17.95 11.64
C LYS A 72 19.80 18.71 11.67
N VAL A 73 18.79 18.04 12.21
CA VAL A 73 17.45 18.57 12.48
C VAL A 73 17.13 18.26 13.94
N SER A 74 16.71 19.28 14.67
CA SER A 74 16.46 19.20 16.12
C SER A 74 15.27 18.28 16.42
N TYR A 75 15.07 17.93 17.69
CA TYR A 75 13.90 17.15 18.09
C TYR A 75 12.61 17.92 17.83
N GLY A 76 12.53 19.18 18.28
CA GLY A 76 11.37 20.04 18.06
C GLY A 76 11.06 20.30 16.59
N GLU A 77 12.07 20.38 15.72
CA GLU A 77 11.86 20.50 14.27
C GLU A 77 11.25 19.22 13.66
N LEU A 78 11.68 18.04 14.11
CA LEU A 78 11.08 16.77 13.68
C LEU A 78 9.64 16.63 14.18
N GLN A 79 9.37 17.06 15.41
CA GLN A 79 8.03 17.06 15.98
C GLN A 79 7.11 18.02 15.22
N ALA A 80 7.54 19.25 14.97
CA ALA A 80 6.75 20.20 14.19
C ALA A 80 6.47 19.70 12.76
N LEU A 81 7.42 19.00 12.14
CA LEU A 81 7.19 18.33 10.86
C LEU A 81 6.14 17.22 10.97
N ALA A 82 6.22 16.37 12.00
CA ALA A 82 5.30 15.27 12.23
C ALA A 82 3.88 15.76 12.53
N ASP A 83 3.75 16.80 13.36
CA ASP A 83 2.48 17.43 13.72
C ASP A 83 1.82 18.08 12.49
N ALA A 84 2.63 18.65 11.60
CA ALA A 84 2.21 19.13 10.27
C ALA A 84 1.97 17.99 9.26
N LYS A 85 1.92 16.73 9.71
CA LYS A 85 1.67 15.52 8.91
C LYS A 85 2.72 15.26 7.82
N ASP A 86 3.97 15.72 7.98
CA ASP A 86 5.07 15.28 7.13
C ASP A 86 5.50 13.86 7.51
N GLY A 87 5.21 12.89 6.64
CA GLY A 87 5.46 11.47 6.92
C GLY A 87 6.93 11.10 7.14
N ILE A 88 7.90 11.84 6.58
CA ILE A 88 9.32 11.52 6.82
C ILE A 88 9.80 12.15 8.13
N GLY A 89 9.35 13.35 8.47
CA GLY A 89 9.58 13.98 9.77
C GLY A 89 9.05 13.09 10.89
N ALA A 90 7.80 12.62 10.73
CA ALA A 90 7.18 11.66 11.63
C ALA A 90 8.00 10.35 11.75
N PHE A 91 8.41 9.75 10.63
CA PHE A 91 9.23 8.55 10.67
C PHE A 91 10.57 8.77 11.37
N LYS A 92 11.26 9.88 11.07
CA LYS A 92 12.57 10.19 11.66
C LYS A 92 12.47 10.51 13.15
N LEU A 93 11.37 11.12 13.58
CA LEU A 93 11.09 11.32 15.00
C LEU A 93 10.86 9.98 15.69
N ALA A 94 10.01 9.13 15.13
CA ALA A 94 9.71 7.80 15.65
C ALA A 94 10.98 6.93 15.78
N GLU A 95 11.84 6.91 14.75
CA GLU A 95 13.14 6.24 14.82
C GLU A 95 14.03 6.79 15.95
N ARG A 96 14.04 8.11 16.14
CA ARG A 96 14.83 8.74 17.19
C ARG A 96 14.31 8.37 18.58
N ILE A 97 12.98 8.32 18.77
CA ILE A 97 12.35 7.88 20.02
C ILE A 97 12.66 6.40 20.26
N GLN A 98 12.43 5.53 19.27
CA GLN A 98 12.65 4.09 19.39
C GLN A 98 14.10 3.75 19.73
N LYS A 99 15.07 4.50 19.19
CA LYS A 99 16.51 4.31 19.48
C LYS A 99 16.89 4.59 20.93
N GLN A 100 16.08 5.31 21.70
CA GLN A 100 16.34 5.55 23.12
C GLN A 100 16.14 4.27 23.95
N GLY A 101 15.37 3.31 23.43
CA GLY A 101 15.13 2.03 24.10
C GLY A 101 14.30 2.13 25.38
N ASP A 102 13.66 3.28 25.64
CA ASP A 102 12.77 3.47 26.79
C ASP A 102 11.37 2.90 26.46
N PRO A 103 10.89 1.85 27.17
CA PRO A 103 9.56 1.28 26.98
C PRO A 103 8.43 2.31 27.14
N LYS A 104 8.62 3.34 27.98
CA LYS A 104 7.61 4.38 28.23
C LYS A 104 7.33 5.23 27.00
N LEU A 105 8.29 5.33 26.08
CA LEU A 105 8.16 6.11 24.86
C LEU A 105 7.68 5.27 23.66
N ALA A 106 7.42 3.97 23.85
CA ALA A 106 7.00 3.11 22.76
C ALA A 106 5.63 3.53 22.19
N THR A 107 4.72 3.99 23.04
CA THR A 107 3.43 4.54 22.61
C THR A 107 3.59 5.77 21.71
N ASP A 108 4.55 6.65 22.00
CA ASP A 108 4.83 7.84 21.19
C ASP A 108 5.50 7.47 19.86
N ALA A 109 6.46 6.54 19.91
CA ALA A 109 7.06 6.00 18.69
C ALA A 109 5.99 5.39 17.78
N LEU A 110 5.05 4.61 18.33
CA LEU A 110 3.93 4.03 17.59
C LEU A 110 3.06 5.13 16.95
N HIS A 111 2.74 6.19 17.69
CA HIS A 111 1.97 7.32 17.16
C HIS A 111 2.64 7.94 15.92
N TYR A 112 3.92 8.27 16.01
CA TYR A 112 4.63 8.90 14.89
C TYR A 112 4.90 7.93 13.73
N PHE A 113 5.12 6.64 13.98
CA PHE A 113 5.13 5.64 12.91
C PHE A 113 3.77 5.51 12.23
N SER A 114 2.67 5.65 12.98
CA SER A 114 1.31 5.63 12.42
C SER A 114 1.07 6.82 11.48
N ILE A 115 1.51 8.03 11.86
CA ILE A 115 1.47 9.21 10.97
C ILE A 115 2.29 8.94 9.70
N ALA A 116 3.49 8.40 9.83
CA ALA A 116 4.34 8.09 8.68
C ALA A 116 3.66 7.08 7.74
N ALA A 117 3.14 5.97 8.28
CA ALA A 117 2.41 4.97 7.51
C ALA A 117 1.15 5.54 6.85
N TYR A 118 0.43 6.44 7.53
CA TYR A 118 -0.73 7.10 6.95
C TYR A 118 -0.35 7.98 5.75
N GLN A 119 0.81 8.63 5.82
CA GLN A 119 1.40 9.51 4.80
C GLN A 119 2.26 8.74 3.78
N ASP A 120 1.84 7.52 3.43
CA ASP A 120 2.46 6.68 2.41
C ASP A 120 3.91 6.26 2.65
N ARG A 121 4.32 6.18 3.91
CA ARG A 121 5.59 5.55 4.30
C ARG A 121 5.35 4.12 4.75
N GLY A 122 5.01 3.25 3.79
CA GLY A 122 4.70 1.84 4.07
C GLY A 122 5.82 1.05 4.78
N TYR A 123 7.07 1.51 4.70
CA TYR A 123 8.19 0.94 5.47
C TYR A 123 8.09 1.17 6.99
N ALA A 124 7.27 2.14 7.45
CA ALA A 124 6.97 2.34 8.86
C ALA A 124 6.18 1.19 9.49
N VAL A 125 5.42 0.43 8.68
CA VAL A 125 4.60 -0.71 9.13
C VAL A 125 5.44 -1.74 9.87
N ARG A 126 6.68 -2.01 9.43
CA ARG A 126 7.57 -2.95 10.14
C ARG A 126 7.79 -2.52 11.58
N HIS A 127 8.10 -1.25 11.81
CA HIS A 127 8.35 -0.73 13.15
C HIS A 127 7.08 -0.71 14.00
N MET A 128 5.92 -0.45 13.39
CA MET A 128 4.63 -0.58 14.08
C MET A 128 4.39 -2.02 14.54
N MET A 129 4.70 -3.02 13.70
CA MET A 129 4.58 -4.43 14.07
C MET A 129 5.54 -4.83 15.18
N ASP A 130 6.77 -4.31 15.16
CA ASP A 130 7.75 -4.56 16.22
C ASP A 130 7.25 -4.04 17.58
N ILE A 131 6.53 -2.90 17.61
CA ILE A 131 5.94 -2.34 18.83
C ILE A 131 4.66 -3.09 19.24
N LEU A 132 3.71 -3.26 18.30
CA LEU A 132 2.41 -3.88 18.57
C LEU A 132 2.51 -5.37 18.91
N GLY A 133 3.58 -6.05 18.50
CA GLY A 133 3.85 -7.44 18.85
C GLY A 133 4.50 -7.64 20.21
N ASN A 134 4.78 -6.56 20.97
CA ASN A 134 5.37 -6.64 22.30
C ASN A 134 4.31 -6.41 23.39
N ASP A 135 3.85 -7.51 23.98
CA ASP A 135 2.79 -7.55 24.99
C ASP A 135 3.18 -6.93 26.34
N SER A 136 4.46 -6.60 26.55
CA SER A 136 4.94 -5.96 27.79
C SER A 136 4.83 -4.43 27.79
N LEU A 137 4.46 -3.84 26.66
CA LEU A 137 4.37 -2.40 26.50
C LEU A 137 2.99 -1.87 26.92
N ASP A 138 3.01 -0.77 27.66
CA ASP A 138 1.81 0.02 27.93
C ASP A 138 1.54 0.97 26.76
N LEU A 139 0.47 0.69 26.00
CA LEU A 139 0.13 1.41 24.78
C LEU A 139 -1.18 2.18 24.98
N SER A 140 -1.15 3.48 24.66
CA SER A 140 -2.32 4.34 24.80
C SER A 140 -3.43 3.95 23.82
N PRO A 141 -4.71 3.85 24.25
CA PRO A 141 -5.84 3.54 23.38
C PRO A 141 -5.98 4.47 22.16
N SER A 142 -5.67 5.77 22.31
CA SER A 142 -5.74 6.73 21.20
C SER A 142 -4.66 6.47 20.13
N HIS A 143 -3.48 6.02 20.55
CA HIS A 143 -2.39 5.66 19.66
C HIS A 143 -2.64 4.31 18.98
N LEU A 144 -3.24 3.34 19.70
CA LEU A 144 -3.70 2.08 19.12
C LEU A 144 -4.74 2.33 18.01
N THR A 145 -5.72 3.19 18.26
CA THR A 145 -6.72 3.57 17.24
C THR A 145 -6.07 4.16 15.99
N SER A 146 -5.09 5.06 16.17
CA SER A 146 -4.35 5.67 15.06
C SER A 146 -3.50 4.63 14.30
N ALA A 147 -2.89 3.70 15.02
CA ALA A 147 -2.10 2.62 14.44
C ALA A 147 -2.96 1.67 13.62
N GLU A 148 -4.11 1.23 14.15
CA GLU A 148 -5.06 0.39 13.42
C GLU A 148 -5.49 1.07 12.11
N ALA A 149 -5.87 2.35 12.17
CA ALA A 149 -6.30 3.10 10.99
C ALA A 149 -5.20 3.19 9.92
N ALA A 150 -3.96 3.45 10.33
CA ALA A 150 -2.81 3.51 9.43
C ALA A 150 -2.49 2.13 8.81
N LEU A 151 -2.54 1.06 9.60
CA LEU A 151 -2.35 -0.31 9.10
C LEU A 151 -3.44 -0.71 8.11
N ARG A 152 -4.71 -0.41 8.40
CA ARG A 152 -5.82 -0.70 7.48
C ARG A 152 -5.66 0.05 6.16
N LEU A 153 -5.21 1.31 6.21
CA LEU A 153 -4.91 2.07 5.00
C LEU A 153 -3.78 1.43 4.19
N GLN A 154 -2.69 1.01 4.86
CA GLN A 154 -1.56 0.34 4.21
C GLN A 154 -1.95 -1.02 3.64
N ALA A 155 -2.77 -1.81 4.34
CA ALA A 155 -3.30 -3.08 3.87
C ALA A 155 -4.10 -2.88 2.58
N ARG A 156 -5.03 -1.91 2.54
CA ARG A 156 -5.78 -1.56 1.31
C ARG A 156 -4.89 -1.13 0.15
N LYS A 157 -3.70 -0.58 0.43
CA LYS A 157 -2.69 -0.22 -0.57
C LYS A 157 -1.82 -1.41 -1.02
N GLY A 158 -2.10 -2.62 -0.55
CA GLY A 158 -1.36 -3.83 -0.90
C GLY A 158 -0.06 -4.03 -0.11
N ASN A 159 0.09 -3.39 1.05
CA ASN A 159 1.24 -3.64 1.92
C ASN A 159 1.08 -4.99 2.62
N ASP A 160 1.75 -6.03 2.11
CA ASP A 160 1.68 -7.39 2.65
C ASP A 160 1.95 -7.47 4.16
N LYS A 161 2.91 -6.69 4.68
CA LYS A 161 3.21 -6.69 6.12
C LYS A 161 2.05 -6.13 6.94
N ALA A 162 1.31 -5.17 6.41
CA ALA A 162 0.13 -4.63 7.07
C ALA A 162 -1.03 -5.63 7.03
N VAL A 163 -1.22 -6.33 5.91
CA VAL A 163 -2.23 -7.40 5.79
C VAL A 163 -1.93 -8.53 6.78
N GLU A 164 -0.74 -9.12 6.71
CA GLU A 164 -0.32 -10.22 7.59
C GLU A 164 -0.37 -9.80 9.07
N GLY A 165 0.09 -8.58 9.36
CA GLY A 165 0.06 -8.00 10.70
C GLY A 165 -1.36 -7.84 11.25
N LEU A 166 -2.28 -7.28 10.46
CA LEU A 166 -3.68 -7.13 10.88
C LEU A 166 -4.38 -8.48 11.06
N ILE A 167 -4.16 -9.44 10.16
CA ILE A 167 -4.71 -10.80 10.32
C ILE A 167 -4.28 -11.38 11.66
N ARG A 168 -2.98 -11.31 11.96
CA ARG A 168 -2.42 -11.78 13.23
C ARG A 168 -3.06 -11.05 14.42
N LEU A 169 -2.99 -9.72 14.45
CA LEU A 169 -3.45 -8.91 15.58
C LEU A 169 -4.96 -9.05 15.83
N TYR A 170 -5.77 -9.13 14.78
CA TYR A 170 -7.22 -9.36 14.90
C TYR A 170 -7.54 -10.79 15.33
N SER A 171 -6.78 -11.80 14.89
CA SER A 171 -6.96 -13.18 15.32
C SER A 171 -6.61 -13.39 16.81
N GLU A 172 -5.66 -12.61 17.33
CA GLU A 172 -5.26 -12.68 18.74
C GLU A 172 -6.23 -11.92 19.67
N GLY A 173 -6.91 -10.88 19.18
CA GLY A 173 -7.94 -10.13 19.93
C GLY A 173 -7.43 -9.25 21.09
N ARG A 174 -6.11 -9.23 21.37
CA ARG A 174 -5.54 -8.55 22.54
C ARG A 174 -5.27 -7.06 22.34
N VAL A 175 -4.73 -6.68 21.18
CA VAL A 175 -4.24 -5.32 20.91
C VAL A 175 -5.35 -4.36 20.49
N PHE A 176 -6.29 -4.83 19.67
CA PHE A 176 -7.40 -4.03 19.14
C PHE A 176 -8.78 -4.46 19.65
N GLY A 177 -8.82 -5.43 20.58
CA GLY A 177 -10.06 -6.06 21.03
C GLY A 177 -10.64 -7.04 20.00
N ASP A 178 -11.93 -7.38 20.17
CA ASP A 178 -12.66 -8.25 19.25
C ASP A 178 -12.84 -7.57 17.88
N LYS A 179 -12.24 -8.18 16.86
CA LYS A 179 -12.21 -7.72 15.46
C LYS A 179 -12.58 -8.83 14.48
N ARG A 180 -13.44 -9.76 14.91
CA ARG A 180 -13.81 -10.93 14.09
C ARG A 180 -14.39 -10.55 12.73
N HIS A 181 -15.28 -9.56 12.68
CA HIS A 181 -15.87 -9.10 11.42
C HIS A 181 -14.83 -8.45 10.49
N GLU A 182 -13.93 -7.63 11.04
CA GLU A 182 -12.86 -7.02 10.25
C GLU A 182 -11.83 -8.04 9.76
N LEU A 183 -11.54 -9.08 10.55
CA LEU A 183 -10.70 -10.20 10.14
C LEU A 183 -11.33 -10.96 8.96
N GLU A 184 -12.62 -11.31 9.06
CA GLU A 184 -13.35 -11.98 7.98
C GLU A 184 -13.35 -11.14 6.70
N ALA A 185 -13.66 -9.85 6.80
CA ALA A 185 -13.63 -8.94 5.65
C ALA A 185 -12.22 -8.80 5.05
N LEU A 186 -11.17 -8.76 5.87
CA LEU A 186 -9.79 -8.70 5.39
C LEU A 186 -9.39 -9.97 4.64
N LEU A 187 -9.74 -11.14 5.17
CA LEU A 187 -9.47 -12.43 4.53
C LEU A 187 -10.24 -12.57 3.21
N ALA A 188 -11.50 -12.15 3.18
CA ALA A 188 -12.36 -12.18 1.98
C ALA A 188 -11.95 -11.16 0.90
N SER A 189 -11.23 -10.10 1.27
CA SER A 189 -10.90 -9.01 0.33
C SER A 189 -10.01 -9.41 -0.85
N GLY A 190 -9.37 -10.58 -0.80
CA GLY A 190 -8.35 -10.99 -1.78
C GLY A 190 -7.05 -10.16 -1.73
N VAL A 191 -6.97 -9.16 -0.84
CA VAL A 191 -5.79 -8.31 -0.65
C VAL A 191 -4.80 -9.03 0.25
N GLY A 192 -3.87 -9.74 -0.36
CA GLY A 192 -2.82 -10.48 0.33
C GLY A 192 -2.64 -11.87 -0.27
N ARG A 193 -1.39 -12.26 -0.55
CA ARG A 193 -1.07 -13.45 -1.36
C ARG A 193 -1.52 -14.79 -0.75
N LYS A 194 -1.83 -14.83 0.55
CA LYS A 194 -2.10 -16.08 1.29
C LYS A 194 -3.36 -15.99 2.16
N ASN A 195 -4.28 -15.10 1.84
CA ASN A 195 -5.45 -14.87 2.70
C ASN A 195 -6.36 -16.11 2.74
N GLY A 196 -6.67 -16.74 1.60
CA GLY A 196 -7.49 -17.96 1.59
C GLY A 196 -6.83 -19.13 2.32
N ASP A 197 -5.52 -19.33 2.15
CA ASP A 197 -4.76 -20.34 2.91
C ASP A 197 -4.78 -20.05 4.42
N THR A 198 -4.78 -18.77 4.80
CA THR A 198 -4.83 -18.36 6.20
C THR A 198 -6.23 -18.55 6.79
N ALA A 199 -7.28 -18.22 6.02
CA ALA A 199 -8.66 -18.50 6.38
C ALA A 199 -8.86 -20.01 6.64
N PHE A 200 -8.33 -20.87 5.76
CA PHE A 200 -8.37 -22.31 5.97
C PHE A 200 -7.74 -22.72 7.31
N LYS A 201 -6.53 -22.23 7.61
CA LYS A 201 -5.84 -22.55 8.88
C LYS A 201 -6.63 -22.10 10.11
N LEU A 202 -7.24 -20.92 10.06
CA LEU A 202 -8.09 -20.41 11.14
C LEU A 202 -9.36 -21.25 11.31
N ALA A 203 -9.97 -21.69 10.22
CA ALA A 203 -11.11 -22.61 10.28
C ALA A 203 -10.74 -23.94 10.94
N VAL A 204 -9.63 -24.54 10.52
CA VAL A 204 -9.14 -25.81 11.10
C VAL A 204 -8.84 -25.65 12.58
N LEU A 205 -8.24 -24.52 13.00
CA LEU A 205 -7.99 -24.23 14.40
C LEU A 205 -9.28 -24.22 15.22
N LEU A 206 -10.32 -23.53 14.74
CA LEU A 206 -11.64 -23.48 15.40
C LEU A 206 -12.32 -24.86 15.45
N LEU A 207 -12.28 -25.62 14.35
CA LEU A 207 -12.90 -26.95 14.28
C LEU A 207 -12.17 -28.00 15.12
N SER A 208 -10.88 -27.80 15.36
CA SER A 208 -10.06 -28.69 16.19
C SER A 208 -10.33 -28.52 17.69
N ASP A 209 -10.93 -27.41 18.10
CA ASP A 209 -11.36 -27.23 19.49
C ASP A 209 -12.55 -28.16 19.81
N ARG A 210 -12.35 -28.99 20.83
CA ARG A 210 -13.34 -29.96 21.31
C ARG A 210 -14.49 -29.30 22.07
N ASN A 211 -14.25 -28.12 22.64
CA ASN A 211 -15.23 -27.36 23.42
C ASN A 211 -15.82 -26.20 22.61
N ARG A 212 -15.71 -26.25 21.27
CA ARG A 212 -16.18 -25.16 20.42
C ARG A 212 -17.68 -24.92 20.55
N SER A 213 -18.07 -23.65 20.59
CA SER A 213 -19.46 -23.23 20.57
C SER A 213 -20.08 -23.36 19.16
N PRO A 214 -21.41 -23.31 19.05
CA PRO A 214 -22.08 -23.19 17.75
C PRO A 214 -21.58 -21.99 16.93
N GLU A 215 -21.37 -20.84 17.56
CA GLU A 215 -20.88 -19.62 16.90
C GLU A 215 -19.45 -19.80 16.36
N GLN A 216 -18.59 -20.54 17.07
CA GLN A 216 -17.24 -20.87 16.58
C GLN A 216 -17.31 -21.84 15.39
N THR A 217 -18.29 -22.75 15.39
CA THR A 217 -18.53 -23.63 14.23
C THR A 217 -19.00 -22.83 13.02
N GLU A 218 -19.93 -21.88 13.21
CA GLU A 218 -20.35 -20.97 12.14
C GLU A 218 -19.21 -20.10 11.62
N GLN A 219 -18.37 -19.59 12.52
CA GLN A 219 -17.19 -18.81 12.14
C GLN A 219 -16.19 -19.64 11.33
N ALA A 220 -15.95 -20.88 11.73
CA ALA A 220 -15.13 -21.80 10.94
C ALA A 220 -15.72 -22.04 9.55
N THR A 221 -17.03 -22.24 9.45
CA THR A 221 -17.73 -22.38 8.15
C THR A 221 -17.52 -21.16 7.26
N ARG A 222 -17.61 -19.93 7.80
CA ARG A 222 -17.33 -18.70 7.03
C ARG A 222 -15.87 -18.63 6.55
N PHE A 223 -14.92 -19.01 7.40
CA PHE A 223 -13.51 -19.09 7.00
C PHE A 223 -13.24 -20.16 5.94
N LEU A 224 -13.91 -21.32 6.01
CA LEU A 224 -13.82 -22.34 4.97
C LEU A 224 -14.37 -21.83 3.63
N ALA A 225 -15.48 -21.10 3.63
CA ALA A 225 -16.03 -20.50 2.40
C ALA A 225 -15.03 -19.52 1.76
N ILE A 226 -14.39 -18.66 2.57
CA ILE A 226 -13.33 -17.77 2.09
C ILE A 226 -12.15 -18.57 1.50
N ALA A 227 -11.76 -19.68 2.14
CA ALA A 227 -10.69 -20.54 1.65
C ALA A 227 -11.05 -21.29 0.35
N GLU A 228 -12.30 -21.72 0.19
CA GLU A 228 -12.81 -22.34 -1.03
C GLU A 228 -12.74 -21.36 -2.22
N GLU A 229 -13.06 -20.08 -1.98
CA GLU A 229 -13.05 -19.06 -3.02
C GLU A 229 -11.63 -18.55 -3.34
N ASN A 230 -10.84 -18.27 -2.30
CA ASN A 230 -9.58 -17.51 -2.40
C ASN A 230 -8.31 -18.29 -2.05
N GLY A 231 -8.42 -19.56 -1.67
CA GLY A 231 -7.30 -20.40 -1.29
C GLY A 231 -6.49 -20.92 -2.49
N SER A 232 -5.31 -21.47 -2.21
CA SER A 232 -4.60 -22.32 -3.17
C SER A 232 -5.41 -23.57 -3.53
N ILE A 233 -5.15 -24.19 -4.68
CA ILE A 233 -5.93 -25.33 -5.21
C ILE A 233 -6.16 -26.42 -4.15
N GLY A 234 -5.11 -26.78 -3.40
CA GLY A 234 -5.21 -27.75 -2.32
C GLY A 234 -6.12 -27.30 -1.17
N MET A 235 -6.02 -26.03 -0.78
CA MET A 235 -6.87 -25.46 0.27
C MET A 235 -8.33 -25.34 -0.18
N LYS A 236 -8.58 -25.06 -1.47
CA LYS A 236 -9.95 -25.05 -2.02
C LYS A 236 -10.62 -26.42 -1.91
N ALA A 237 -9.92 -27.46 -2.37
CA ALA A 237 -10.43 -28.83 -2.30
C ALA A 237 -10.63 -29.28 -0.85
N ALA A 238 -9.68 -28.99 0.03
CA ALA A 238 -9.80 -29.32 1.45
C ALA A 238 -10.95 -28.58 2.13
N ALA A 239 -11.14 -27.29 1.84
CA ALA A 239 -12.24 -26.49 2.37
C ALA A 239 -13.60 -27.03 1.92
N SER A 240 -13.75 -27.34 0.63
CA SER A 240 -14.99 -27.90 0.08
C SER A 240 -15.37 -29.23 0.73
N ASN A 241 -14.39 -30.13 0.94
CA ASN A 241 -14.60 -31.39 1.64
C ASN A 241 -15.04 -31.20 3.11
N LEU A 242 -14.41 -30.27 3.83
CA LEU A 242 -14.77 -29.99 5.22
C LEU A 242 -16.17 -29.36 5.32
N LEU A 243 -16.52 -28.46 4.40
CA LEU A 243 -17.87 -27.88 4.34
C LEU A 243 -18.93 -28.97 4.15
N ALA A 244 -18.71 -29.92 3.23
CA ALA A 244 -19.61 -31.05 3.03
C ALA A 244 -19.78 -31.90 4.29
N GLN A 245 -18.69 -32.19 5.01
CA GLN A 245 -18.74 -32.96 6.27
C GLN A 245 -19.49 -32.25 7.41
N LEU A 246 -19.41 -30.92 7.46
CA LEU A 246 -20.14 -30.13 8.46
C LEU A 246 -21.65 -30.13 8.17
N GLN A 247 -22.03 -30.08 6.90
CA GLN A 247 -23.43 -30.16 6.47
C GLN A 247 -24.05 -31.53 6.79
N THR A 248 -23.34 -32.63 6.53
CA THR A 248 -23.84 -33.98 6.81
C THR A 248 -24.06 -34.20 8.32
N LYS A 249 -23.12 -33.77 9.16
CA LYS A 249 -23.27 -33.85 10.62
C LYS A 249 -24.45 -33.03 11.14
N SER A 250 -24.67 -31.84 10.59
CA SER A 250 -25.81 -31.00 10.96
C SER A 250 -27.15 -31.67 10.62
N SER A 251 -27.24 -32.37 9.48
CA SER A 251 -28.47 -33.07 9.09
C SER A 251 -28.75 -34.31 9.95
N GLU A 252 -27.73 -35.04 10.39
CA GLU A 252 -27.88 -36.22 11.27
C GLU A 252 -28.36 -35.81 12.67
N THR A 253 -27.78 -34.76 13.26
CA THR A 253 -28.20 -34.24 14.58
C THR A 253 -29.65 -33.73 14.58
N THR A 254 -30.12 -33.19 13.45
CA THR A 254 -31.51 -32.70 13.35
C THR A 254 -32.52 -33.84 13.20
N ALA A 255 -32.11 -34.97 12.61
CA ALA A 255 -32.95 -36.15 12.44
C ALA A 255 -33.13 -36.97 13.73
N GLU A 256 -32.13 -37.02 14.61
CA GLU A 256 -32.21 -37.73 15.89
C GLU A 256 -33.07 -37.02 16.95
N VAL A 257 -33.21 -35.69 16.89
CA VAL A 257 -34.02 -34.92 17.87
C VAL A 257 -35.54 -35.01 17.58
N GLN A 258 -35.93 -35.52 16.40
CA GLN A 258 -37.33 -35.66 15.98
C GLN A 258 -37.89 -37.08 16.13
N GLN A 259 -37.14 -38.01 16.72
CA GLN A 259 -37.58 -39.38 17.05
C GLN A 259 -37.88 -39.53 18.55
#